data_AF-A0A1E9C297-F1
#
_entry.id   AF-A0A1E9C297-F1
#
_cell.length_a   1.000
_cell.length_b   1.000
_cell.length_c   1.000
_cell.angle_alpha   90.00
_cell.angle_beta   90.00
_cell.angle_gamma   90.00
#
_symmetry.space_group_name_H-M   'P 1'
#
loop_
_entity.id
_entity.type
_entity.pdbx_description
1 polymer ?
#
loop_
_entity_poly.entity_id
_entity_poly.type
_entity_poly.pdbx_seq_one_letter_code
_entity_poly.pdbx_strand_id
1 'polypeptide(L)'
;MKKLAVLFMCAAMLASCDFKGGSKDLKAENDSLLMELTQRNAELDDMMGTFNEVQEGFRKINAAESRVDLQRGTITENSASAKQQIASDIEFISKQMEENKAQIAKLEAQLKNSKYNSTQMKKAVEALTAELKAKQQRIEELQTELASKNIRIQELDAAVSDLSAAKESLAAENEAKAKTVAEQDKSLNAAWFVFGTKSELKAQKILQSGDVLKSADFNKDYFTQIDIRTTKEIKLYSKRAELLTTHPTGSYELVKDDKGQLTLKITNPAEFWSVSRYLVIQVK
;
A
#
# COMPACT_ATOMS: atom_id res chain seq x y z
N MET A 1 52.66 -15.08 119.22
CA MET A 1 52.12 -16.14 118.34
C MET A 1 51.01 -15.51 117.50
N LYS A 2 51.20 -14.87 116.33
CA LYS A 2 51.82 -15.27 115.05
C LYS A 2 51.22 -16.54 114.41
N LYS A 3 49.89 -16.68 114.25
CA LYS A 3 49.23 -17.59 113.24
C LYS A 3 47.75 -17.26 112.93
N LEU A 4 47.31 -16.01 113.04
CA LEU A 4 45.91 -15.64 112.72
C LEU A 4 45.76 -14.44 111.76
N ALA A 5 46.79 -14.16 110.96
CA ALA A 5 46.82 -13.00 110.05
C ALA A 5 46.68 -13.36 108.55
N VAL A 6 46.48 -14.63 108.19
CA VAL A 6 46.59 -15.07 106.77
C VAL A 6 45.24 -15.40 106.13
N LEU A 7 44.15 -15.56 106.89
CA LEU A 7 42.87 -16.03 106.31
C LEU A 7 41.86 -14.94 105.92
N PHE A 8 42.09 -13.67 106.26
CA PHE A 8 41.22 -12.56 105.85
C PHE A 8 41.75 -11.75 104.66
N MET A 9 42.89 -12.16 104.08
CA MET A 9 43.53 -11.47 102.95
C MET A 9 43.20 -12.11 101.58
N CYS A 10 42.33 -13.13 101.54
CA CYS A 10 41.88 -13.76 100.28
C CYS A 10 40.41 -13.47 99.92
N ALA A 11 39.61 -12.88 100.80
CA ALA A 11 38.22 -12.52 100.49
C ALA A 11 38.03 -11.08 99.96
N ALA A 12 39.08 -10.25 100.01
CA ALA A 12 39.04 -8.86 99.54
C ALA A 12 39.54 -8.65 98.10
N MET A 13 39.95 -9.71 97.38
CA MET A 13 40.33 -9.62 95.96
C MET A 13 39.21 -10.03 94.98
N LEU A 14 38.00 -10.32 95.47
CA LEU A 14 36.81 -10.52 94.62
C LEU A 14 35.82 -9.35 94.66
N ALA A 15 36.15 -8.27 95.38
CA ALA A 15 35.33 -7.07 95.47
C ALA A 15 35.95 -5.84 94.77
N SER A 16 36.88 -6.05 93.81
CA SER A 16 37.32 -4.99 92.89
C SER A 16 37.42 -5.49 91.44
N CYS A 17 36.37 -6.17 90.96
CA CYS A 17 36.02 -6.10 89.55
C CYS A 17 34.84 -5.13 89.44
N ASP A 18 35.14 -3.84 89.39
CA ASP A 18 34.17 -2.86 88.90
C ASP A 18 34.07 -3.07 87.37
N PHE A 19 33.22 -4.01 86.97
CA PHE A 19 32.80 -4.30 85.60
C PHE A 19 31.88 -3.17 85.05
N LYS A 20 32.18 -1.90 85.33
CA LYS A 20 31.36 -0.75 84.96
C LYS A 20 31.89 0.08 83.79
N GLY A 21 33.13 -0.14 83.36
CA GLY A 21 33.76 0.60 82.25
C GLY A 21 33.69 -0.13 80.91
N GLY A 22 34.25 -1.34 80.82
CA GLY A 22 34.38 -2.08 79.55
C GLY A 22 33.04 -2.46 78.90
N SER A 23 31.97 -2.65 79.67
CA SER A 23 30.65 -3.00 79.13
C SER A 23 29.92 -1.83 78.49
N LYS A 24 30.21 -0.58 78.87
CA LYS A 24 29.60 0.62 78.27
C LYS A 24 30.29 1.00 76.96
N ASP A 25 31.61 0.97 76.91
CA ASP A 25 32.37 1.27 75.69
C ASP A 25 32.14 0.20 74.61
N LEU A 26 32.14 -1.09 74.98
CA LEU A 26 31.78 -2.17 74.07
C LEU A 26 30.33 -2.05 73.55
N LYS A 27 29.41 -1.54 74.38
CA LYS A 27 28.02 -1.34 73.98
C LYS A 27 27.89 -0.15 73.03
N ALA A 28 28.59 0.94 73.29
CA ALA A 28 28.63 2.10 72.37
C ALA A 28 29.26 1.74 71.01
N GLU A 29 30.31 0.92 71.00
CA GLU A 29 30.93 0.42 69.77
C GLU A 29 30.00 -0.54 69.02
N ASN A 30 29.29 -1.43 69.73
CA ASN A 30 28.27 -2.30 69.14
C ASN A 30 27.09 -1.51 68.55
N ASP A 31 26.59 -0.50 69.28
CA ASP A 31 25.52 0.38 68.84
C ASP A 31 25.95 1.18 67.59
N SER A 32 27.20 1.66 67.55
CA SER A 32 27.79 2.34 66.39
C SER A 32 27.89 1.42 65.17
N LEU A 33 28.37 0.18 65.34
CA LEU A 33 28.45 -0.82 64.28
C LEU A 33 27.07 -1.22 63.75
N LEU A 34 26.08 -1.36 64.64
CA LEU A 34 24.69 -1.60 64.26
C LEU A 34 24.12 -0.45 63.43
N MET A 35 24.42 0.79 63.80
CA MET A 35 23.97 1.97 63.06
C MET A 35 24.58 2.02 61.66
N GLU A 36 25.90 1.75 61.53
CA GLU A 36 26.58 1.70 60.23
C GLU A 36 26.11 0.53 59.35
N LEU A 37 25.87 -0.65 59.94
CA LEU A 37 25.26 -1.77 59.21
C LEU A 37 23.86 -1.44 58.72
N THR A 38 23.05 -0.77 59.55
CA THR A 38 21.68 -0.37 59.17
C THR A 38 21.71 0.65 58.03
N GLN A 39 22.59 1.64 58.09
CA GLN A 39 22.76 2.64 57.03
C GLN A 39 23.25 1.98 55.73
N ARG A 40 24.21 1.06 55.83
CA ARG A 40 24.72 0.29 54.68
C ARG A 40 23.63 -0.55 54.02
N ASN A 41 22.83 -1.25 54.82
CA ASN A 41 21.74 -2.07 54.29
C ASN A 41 20.70 -1.19 53.57
N ALA A 42 20.33 -0.04 54.15
CA ALA A 42 19.41 0.88 53.51
C ALA A 42 19.94 1.43 52.17
N GLU A 43 21.23 1.75 52.08
CA GLU A 43 21.87 2.20 50.85
C GLU A 43 21.90 1.09 49.78
N LEU A 44 22.23 -0.15 50.17
CA LEU A 44 22.21 -1.31 49.27
C LEU A 44 20.80 -1.63 48.78
N ASP A 45 19.79 -1.53 49.64
CA ASP A 45 18.39 -1.76 49.28
C ASP A 45 17.89 -0.73 48.26
N ASP A 46 18.22 0.56 48.41
CA ASP A 46 17.87 1.61 47.44
C ASP A 46 18.60 1.43 46.10
N MET A 47 19.88 1.03 46.12
CA MET A 47 20.61 0.67 44.90
C MET A 47 20.00 -0.55 44.21
N MET A 48 19.66 -1.60 44.95
CA MET A 48 18.99 -2.78 44.38
C MET A 48 17.61 -2.44 43.84
N GLY A 49 16.86 -1.57 44.51
CA GLY A 49 15.59 -1.03 44.02
C GLY A 49 15.76 -0.36 42.67
N THR A 50 16.68 0.61 42.58
CA THR A 50 16.96 1.33 41.33
C THR A 50 17.47 0.39 40.22
N PHE A 51 18.29 -0.61 40.56
CA PHE A 51 18.76 -1.63 39.63
C PHE A 51 17.60 -2.46 39.05
N ASN A 52 16.66 -2.88 39.89
CA ASN A 52 15.49 -3.64 39.47
C ASN A 52 14.56 -2.81 38.57
N GLU A 53 14.41 -1.51 38.85
CA GLU A 53 13.65 -0.60 37.99
C GLU A 53 14.25 -0.51 36.58
N VAL A 54 15.58 -0.36 36.46
CA VAL A 54 16.27 -0.32 35.16
C VAL A 54 16.05 -1.64 34.38
N GLN A 55 16.21 -2.78 35.07
CA GLN A 55 15.99 -4.09 34.47
C GLN A 55 14.55 -4.27 33.97
N GLU A 56 13.57 -3.81 34.74
CA GLU A 56 12.17 -3.83 34.31
C GLU A 56 11.92 -2.88 33.13
N GLY A 57 12.56 -1.71 33.12
CA GLY A 57 12.56 -0.81 31.95
C GLY A 57 13.11 -1.48 30.69
N PHE A 58 14.22 -2.23 30.80
CA PHE A 58 14.77 -2.99 29.67
C PHE A 58 13.82 -4.08 29.19
N ARG A 59 13.11 -4.77 30.08
CA ARG A 59 12.06 -5.74 29.67
C ARG A 59 10.95 -5.07 28.88
N LYS A 60 10.47 -3.90 29.32
CA LYS A 60 9.46 -3.13 28.60
C LYS A 60 9.96 -2.68 27.22
N ILE A 61 11.20 -2.20 27.15
CA ILE A 61 11.87 -1.84 25.89
C ILE A 61 11.92 -3.05 24.95
N ASN A 62 12.41 -4.19 25.42
CA ASN A 62 12.51 -5.43 24.63
C ASN A 62 11.14 -5.90 24.11
N ALA A 63 10.10 -5.82 24.94
CA ALA A 63 8.76 -6.20 24.55
C ALA A 63 8.20 -5.26 23.46
N ALA A 64 8.45 -3.96 23.56
CA ALA A 64 8.05 -2.99 22.56
C ALA A 64 8.86 -3.14 21.26
N GLU A 65 10.17 -3.36 21.36
CA GLU A 65 11.03 -3.60 20.20
C GLU A 65 10.59 -4.86 19.44
N SER A 66 10.22 -5.93 20.16
CA SER A 66 9.69 -7.15 19.55
C SER A 66 8.39 -6.90 18.77
N ARG A 67 7.51 -6.01 19.27
CA ARG A 67 6.30 -5.62 18.54
C ARG A 67 6.64 -4.85 17.27
N VAL A 68 7.59 -3.90 17.35
CA VAL A 68 8.09 -3.15 16.19
C VAL A 68 8.64 -4.11 15.14
N ASP A 69 9.48 -5.07 15.52
CA ASP A 69 10.09 -6.03 14.60
C ASP A 69 9.04 -6.93 13.92
N LEU A 70 8.02 -7.41 14.65
CA LEU A 70 6.92 -8.20 14.10
C LEU A 70 6.07 -7.39 13.11
N GLN A 71 5.69 -6.16 13.50
CA GLN A 71 4.87 -5.30 12.65
C GLN A 71 5.63 -4.90 11.39
N ARG A 72 6.94 -4.62 11.48
CA ARG A 72 7.81 -4.30 10.34
C ARG A 72 7.80 -5.39 9.26
N GLY A 73 7.74 -6.66 9.65
CA GLY A 73 7.65 -7.79 8.70
C GLY A 73 6.32 -7.90 7.96
N THR A 74 5.29 -7.18 8.43
CA THR A 74 3.91 -7.26 7.91
C THR A 74 3.43 -5.99 7.22
N ILE A 75 4.27 -4.95 7.12
CA ILE A 75 3.91 -3.68 6.47
C ILE A 75 3.70 -3.92 4.98
N THR A 76 2.44 -4.05 4.57
CA THR A 76 2.00 -3.89 3.19
C THR A 76 1.60 -2.42 2.96
N GLU A 77 1.52 -2.00 1.69
CA GLU A 77 1.27 -0.60 1.28
C GLU A 77 0.03 0.04 1.94
N ASN A 78 -0.95 -0.75 2.39
CA ASN A 78 -2.21 -0.26 2.99
C ASN A 78 -2.32 -0.35 4.52
N SER A 79 -1.23 -0.59 5.25
CA SER A 79 -1.28 -0.80 6.71
C SER A 79 -1.09 0.49 7.53
N ALA A 80 -1.97 1.49 7.34
CA ALA A 80 -1.94 2.75 8.10
C ALA A 80 -1.93 2.52 9.64
N SER A 81 -2.65 1.50 10.11
CA SER A 81 -2.66 1.09 11.51
C SER A 81 -1.31 0.55 11.99
N ALA A 82 -0.60 -0.24 11.17
CA ALA A 82 0.72 -0.77 11.52
C ALA A 82 1.75 0.36 11.64
N LYS A 83 1.71 1.36 10.73
CA LYS A 83 2.58 2.54 10.81
C LYS A 83 2.38 3.32 12.12
N GLN A 84 1.12 3.54 12.50
CA GLN A 84 0.79 4.23 13.76
C GLN A 84 1.25 3.46 14.99
N GLN A 85 1.06 2.12 15.00
CA GLN A 85 1.50 1.27 16.11
C GLN A 85 3.02 1.28 16.27
N ILE A 86 3.77 1.15 15.17
CA ILE A 86 5.23 1.20 15.19
C ILE A 86 5.72 2.56 15.71
N ALA A 87 5.12 3.67 15.26
CA ALA A 87 5.48 5.00 15.74
C ALA A 87 5.25 5.15 17.25
N SER A 88 4.10 4.66 17.74
CA SER A 88 3.76 4.68 19.16
C SER A 88 4.71 3.81 19.99
N ASP A 89 5.09 2.63 19.49
CA ASP A 89 6.02 1.75 20.18
C ASP A 89 7.45 2.33 20.23
N ILE A 90 7.91 3.02 19.17
CA ILE A 90 9.20 3.72 19.17
C ILE A 90 9.22 4.90 20.14
N GLU A 91 8.12 5.67 20.21
CA GLU A 91 7.98 6.75 21.19
C GLU A 91 8.02 6.20 22.62
N PHE A 92 7.29 5.10 22.87
CA PHE A 92 7.32 4.41 24.15
C PHE A 92 8.73 3.93 24.52
N ILE A 93 9.44 3.29 23.59
CA ILE A 93 10.82 2.84 23.81
C ILE A 93 11.72 4.03 24.15
N SER A 94 11.63 5.12 23.38
CA SER A 94 12.46 6.32 23.59
C SER A 94 12.24 6.91 24.98
N LYS A 95 11.00 6.93 25.47
CA LYS A 95 10.69 7.38 26.83
C LYS A 95 11.29 6.45 27.89
N GLN A 96 11.13 5.14 27.76
CA GLN A 96 11.71 4.17 28.70
C GLN A 96 13.24 4.20 28.69
N MET A 97 13.86 4.47 27.54
CA MET A 97 15.31 4.65 27.42
C MET A 97 15.82 5.84 28.22
N GLU A 98 15.14 6.99 28.15
CA GLU A 98 15.51 8.17 28.96
C GLU A 98 15.26 7.95 30.46
N GLU A 99 14.19 7.26 30.84
CA GLU A 99 13.96 6.86 32.24
C GLU A 99 15.08 5.94 32.77
N ASN A 100 15.43 4.89 32.01
CA ASN A 100 16.53 3.98 32.35
C ASN A 100 17.88 4.70 32.44
N LYS A 101 18.15 5.64 31.53
CA LYS A 101 19.36 6.47 31.53
C LYS A 101 19.47 7.29 32.82
N ALA A 102 18.37 7.91 33.25
CA ALA A 102 18.34 8.66 34.50
C ALA A 102 18.57 7.76 35.73
N GLN A 103 17.97 6.57 35.76
CA GLN A 103 18.15 5.61 36.84
C GLN A 103 19.57 5.02 36.87
N ILE A 104 20.18 4.75 35.72
CA ILE A 104 21.59 4.34 35.61
C ILE A 104 22.50 5.44 36.15
N ALA A 105 22.26 6.71 35.80
CA ALA A 105 23.01 7.83 36.34
C ALA A 105 22.84 7.97 37.87
N LYS A 106 21.64 7.69 38.40
CA LYS A 106 21.40 7.61 39.86
C LYS A 106 22.24 6.49 40.49
N LEU A 107 22.25 5.29 39.91
CA LEU A 107 23.07 4.16 40.37
C LEU A 107 24.57 4.47 40.35
N GLU A 108 25.05 5.11 39.29
CA GLU A 108 26.45 5.55 39.18
C GLU A 108 26.82 6.55 40.28
N ALA A 109 25.94 7.51 40.55
CA ALA A 109 26.13 8.51 41.61
C ALA A 109 26.11 7.87 43.01
N GLN A 110 25.17 6.95 43.26
CA GLN A 110 25.08 6.19 44.51
C GLN A 110 26.35 5.37 44.73
N LEU A 111 26.80 4.61 43.72
CA LEU A 111 28.03 3.84 43.78
C LEU A 111 29.27 4.68 44.09
N LYS A 112 29.36 5.87 43.48
CA LYS A 112 30.49 6.79 43.68
C LYS A 112 30.51 7.38 45.09
N ASN A 113 29.34 7.65 45.67
CA ASN A 113 29.19 8.25 46.99
C ASN A 113 29.18 7.22 48.13
N SER A 114 28.97 5.94 47.82
CA SER A 114 28.99 4.88 48.81
C SER A 114 30.39 4.66 49.38
N LYS A 115 30.47 4.49 50.70
CA LYS A 115 31.68 4.01 51.38
C LYS A 115 32.05 2.58 50.98
N TYR A 116 31.09 1.86 50.40
CA TYR A 116 31.19 0.44 50.07
C TYR A 116 31.17 0.26 48.54
N ASN A 117 32.26 0.67 47.90
CA ASN A 117 32.48 0.61 46.45
C ASN A 117 32.60 -0.85 45.95
N SER A 118 31.46 -1.54 45.83
CA SER A 118 31.39 -2.93 45.39
C SER A 118 31.81 -3.07 43.93
N THR A 119 32.85 -3.87 43.69
CA THR A 119 33.34 -4.16 42.33
C THR A 119 32.26 -4.84 41.47
N GLN A 120 31.44 -5.70 42.08
CA GLN A 120 30.35 -6.40 41.41
C GLN A 120 29.24 -5.43 41.00
N MET A 121 28.87 -4.48 41.87
CA MET A 121 27.84 -3.49 41.55
C MET A 121 28.32 -2.54 40.44
N LYS A 122 29.59 -2.14 40.48
CA LYS A 122 30.21 -1.36 39.40
C LYS A 122 30.12 -2.09 38.05
N LYS A 123 30.49 -3.38 38.01
CA LYS A 123 30.37 -4.20 36.80
C LYS A 123 28.92 -4.32 36.32
N ALA A 124 27.96 -4.45 37.24
CA ALA A 124 26.55 -4.53 36.90
C ALA A 124 26.06 -3.22 36.25
N VAL A 125 26.42 -2.07 36.81
CA VAL A 125 26.08 -0.76 36.24
C VAL A 125 26.77 -0.53 34.89
N GLU A 126 28.04 -0.91 34.74
CA GLU A 126 28.73 -0.88 33.44
C GLU A 126 28.00 -1.73 32.38
N ALA A 127 27.46 -2.89 32.78
CA ALA A 127 26.65 -3.73 31.89
C ALA A 127 25.31 -3.07 31.51
N LEU A 128 24.61 -2.45 32.46
CA LEU A 128 23.38 -1.68 32.16
C LEU A 128 23.66 -0.52 31.19
N THR A 129 24.75 0.21 31.40
CA THR A 129 25.16 1.32 30.51
C THR A 129 25.50 0.82 29.10
N ALA A 130 26.17 -0.33 29.00
CA ALA A 130 26.46 -0.96 27.71
C ALA A 130 25.18 -1.42 26.99
N GLU A 131 24.24 -2.04 27.72
CA GLU A 131 22.94 -2.46 27.18
C GLU A 131 22.12 -1.26 26.70
N LEU A 132 22.08 -0.18 27.49
CA LEU A 132 21.44 1.08 27.10
C LEU A 132 22.03 1.62 25.78
N LYS A 133 23.36 1.65 25.66
CA LYS A 133 24.00 2.11 24.44
C LYS A 133 23.65 1.25 23.22
N ALA A 134 23.61 -0.07 23.39
CA ALA A 134 23.22 -0.98 22.31
C ALA A 134 21.76 -0.77 21.87
N LYS A 135 20.84 -0.58 22.83
CA LYS A 135 19.44 -0.26 22.54
C LYS A 135 19.25 1.09 21.87
N GLN A 136 20.04 2.09 22.26
CA GLN A 136 20.02 3.41 21.63
C GLN A 136 20.39 3.33 20.14
N GLN A 137 21.49 2.62 19.82
CA GLN A 137 21.90 2.41 18.42
C GLN A 137 20.82 1.69 17.62
N ARG A 138 20.21 0.66 18.21
CA ARG A 138 19.14 -0.10 17.57
C ARG A 138 17.91 0.75 17.26
N ILE A 139 17.55 1.69 18.13
CA ILE A 139 16.42 2.61 17.90
C ILE A 139 16.74 3.62 16.80
N GLU A 140 17.97 4.13 16.74
CA GLU A 140 18.42 5.02 15.66
C GLU A 140 18.39 4.30 14.29
N GLU A 141 18.78 3.04 14.25
CA GLU A 141 18.66 2.19 13.05
C GLU A 141 17.19 2.03 12.63
N LEU A 142 16.31 1.70 13.58
CA LEU A 142 14.88 1.52 13.32
C LEU A 142 14.24 2.82 12.80
N GLN A 143 14.57 3.97 13.38
CA GLN A 143 14.08 5.27 12.93
C GLN A 143 14.55 5.59 11.51
N THR A 144 15.83 5.33 11.20
CA THR A 144 16.40 5.54 9.87
C THR A 144 15.74 4.64 8.83
N GLU A 145 15.56 3.36 9.15
CA GLU A 145 14.89 2.40 8.26
C GLU A 145 13.44 2.83 7.97
N LEU A 146 12.70 3.27 8.99
CA LEU A 146 11.32 3.75 8.83
C LEU A 146 11.23 5.01 7.98
N ALA A 147 12.14 5.96 8.17
CA ALA A 147 12.19 7.16 7.33
C ALA A 147 12.43 6.80 5.86
N SER A 148 13.38 5.89 5.59
CA SER A 148 13.65 5.38 4.24
C SER A 148 12.45 4.67 3.62
N LYS A 149 11.79 3.78 4.37
CA LYS A 149 10.57 3.10 3.91
C LYS A 149 9.42 4.09 3.65
N ASN A 150 9.29 5.15 4.46
CA ASN A 150 8.25 6.14 4.25
C ASN A 150 8.45 6.93 2.95
N ILE A 151 9.69 7.31 2.63
CA ILE A 151 10.03 7.92 1.33
C ILE A 151 9.68 6.96 0.20
N ARG A 152 10.06 5.68 0.31
CA ARG A 152 9.76 4.67 -0.70
C ARG A 152 8.25 4.48 -0.92
N ILE A 153 7.45 4.53 0.15
CA ILE A 153 5.98 4.44 0.03
C ILE A 153 5.43 5.67 -0.70
N GLN A 154 5.93 6.88 -0.42
CA GLN A 154 5.50 8.08 -1.14
C GLN A 154 5.84 8.01 -2.64
N GLU A 155 7.01 7.48 -3.00
CA GLU A 155 7.38 7.23 -4.40
C GLU A 155 6.45 6.22 -5.08
N LEU A 156 6.10 5.14 -4.36
CA LEU A 156 5.18 4.11 -4.86
C LEU A 156 3.76 4.66 -5.03
N ASP A 157 3.26 5.42 -4.07
CA ASP A 157 1.94 6.09 -4.13
C ASP A 157 1.86 7.02 -5.36
N ALA A 158 2.92 7.81 -5.60
CA ALA A 158 3.01 8.66 -6.78
C ALA A 158 3.01 7.84 -8.08
N ALA A 159 3.82 6.77 -8.15
CA ALA A 159 3.88 5.90 -9.32
C ALA A 159 2.54 5.18 -9.60
N VAL A 160 1.82 4.76 -8.56
CA VAL A 160 0.50 4.13 -8.67
C VAL A 160 -0.55 5.14 -9.15
N SER A 161 -0.51 6.37 -8.65
CA SER A 161 -1.38 7.46 -9.13
C SER A 161 -1.14 7.75 -10.60
N ASP A 162 0.12 7.91 -11.01
CA ASP A 162 0.50 8.17 -12.40
C ASP A 162 0.09 7.02 -13.32
N LEU A 163 0.31 5.78 -12.90
CA LEU A 163 -0.10 4.59 -13.66
C LEU A 163 -1.62 4.51 -13.81
N SER A 164 -2.36 4.88 -12.76
CA SER A 164 -3.83 4.90 -12.79
C SER A 164 -4.35 5.95 -13.76
N ALA A 165 -3.80 7.16 -13.73
CA ALA A 165 -4.14 8.22 -14.69
C ALA A 165 -3.79 7.82 -16.14
N ALA A 166 -2.62 7.23 -16.36
CA ALA A 166 -2.21 6.73 -17.67
C ALA A 166 -3.15 5.63 -18.19
N LYS A 167 -3.59 4.72 -17.31
CA LYS A 167 -4.55 3.66 -17.65
C LYS A 167 -5.90 4.22 -18.05
N GLU A 168 -6.43 5.19 -17.32
CA GLU A 168 -7.71 5.85 -17.64
C GLU A 168 -7.63 6.58 -18.99
N SER A 169 -6.55 7.32 -19.22
CA SER A 169 -6.31 8.00 -20.50
C SER A 169 -6.25 7.01 -21.67
N LEU A 170 -5.50 5.92 -21.52
CA LEU A 170 -5.37 4.89 -22.56
C LEU A 170 -6.70 4.16 -22.82
N ALA A 171 -7.51 3.93 -21.78
CA ALA A 171 -8.83 3.34 -21.93
C ALA A 171 -9.77 4.25 -22.74
N ALA A 172 -9.79 5.55 -22.43
CA ALA A 172 -10.58 6.53 -23.17
C ALA A 172 -10.12 6.67 -24.64
N GLU A 173 -8.81 6.69 -24.88
CA GLU A 173 -8.25 6.74 -26.24
C GLU A 173 -8.64 5.49 -27.05
N ASN A 174 -8.57 4.31 -26.45
CA ASN A 174 -8.95 3.06 -27.10
C ASN A 174 -10.45 3.02 -27.42
N GLU A 175 -11.31 3.50 -26.53
CA GLU A 175 -12.75 3.58 -26.81
C GLU A 175 -13.03 4.55 -27.98
N ALA A 176 -12.39 5.71 -28.01
CA ALA A 176 -12.53 6.68 -29.10
C ALA A 176 -12.02 6.12 -30.44
N LYS A 177 -10.90 5.41 -30.42
CA LYS A 177 -10.36 4.70 -31.60
C LYS A 177 -11.31 3.60 -32.06
N ALA A 178 -11.87 2.80 -31.15
CA ALA A 178 -12.81 1.75 -31.49
C ALA A 178 -14.09 2.31 -32.16
N LYS A 179 -14.62 3.43 -31.67
CA LYS A 179 -15.76 4.14 -32.29
C LYS A 179 -15.40 4.63 -33.70
N THR A 180 -14.26 5.29 -33.84
CA THR A 180 -13.77 5.77 -35.15
C THR A 180 -13.61 4.61 -36.15
N VAL A 181 -13.02 3.49 -35.72
CA VAL A 181 -12.85 2.30 -36.55
C VAL A 181 -14.20 1.71 -36.95
N ALA A 182 -15.17 1.62 -36.03
CA ALA A 182 -16.51 1.13 -36.33
C ALA A 182 -17.25 2.03 -37.33
N GLU A 183 -17.13 3.35 -37.19
CA GLU A 183 -17.72 4.32 -38.13
C GLU A 183 -17.07 4.25 -39.51
N GLN A 184 -15.74 4.13 -39.57
CA GLN A 184 -15.00 3.95 -40.81
C GLN A 184 -15.37 2.62 -41.49
N ASP A 185 -15.44 1.51 -40.74
CA ASP A 185 -15.87 0.22 -41.28
C ASP A 185 -17.29 0.28 -41.85
N LYS A 186 -18.23 0.92 -41.13
CA LYS A 186 -19.60 1.13 -41.62
C LYS A 186 -19.63 1.97 -42.90
N SER A 187 -18.84 3.05 -42.96
CA SER A 187 -18.75 3.92 -44.13
C SER A 187 -18.14 3.22 -45.34
N LEU A 188 -17.05 2.48 -45.15
CA LEU A 188 -16.37 1.70 -46.19
C LEU A 188 -17.27 0.60 -46.78
N ASN A 189 -18.17 0.06 -45.97
CA ASN A 189 -19.11 -0.99 -46.37
C ASN A 189 -20.50 -0.44 -46.74
N ALA A 190 -20.70 0.88 -46.77
CA ALA A 190 -21.95 1.46 -47.22
C ALA A 190 -22.09 1.43 -48.75
N ALA A 191 -23.29 1.12 -49.20
CA ALA A 191 -23.75 1.39 -50.55
C ALA A 191 -25.21 1.88 -50.50
N TRP A 192 -25.67 2.42 -51.61
CA TRP A 192 -26.99 3.03 -51.74
C TRP A 192 -27.69 2.44 -52.95
N PHE A 193 -28.93 2.00 -52.78
CA PHE A 193 -29.71 1.51 -53.92
C PHE A 193 -31.08 2.17 -53.99
N VAL A 194 -31.63 2.20 -55.20
CA VAL A 194 -32.99 2.62 -55.48
C VAL A 194 -33.52 1.81 -56.65
N PHE A 195 -34.81 1.50 -56.62
CA PHE A 195 -35.53 1.02 -57.79
C PHE A 195 -36.85 1.78 -57.93
N GLY A 196 -37.24 2.07 -59.16
CA GLY A 196 -38.47 2.83 -59.43
C GLY A 196 -38.82 2.86 -60.91
N THR A 197 -40.03 3.31 -61.21
CA THR A 197 -40.44 3.57 -62.59
C THR A 197 -39.66 4.75 -63.17
N LYS A 198 -39.60 4.83 -64.50
CA LYS A 198 -38.91 5.92 -65.20
C LYS A 198 -39.40 7.31 -64.76
N SER A 199 -40.69 7.44 -64.45
CA SER A 199 -41.29 8.70 -64.00
C SER A 199 -40.84 9.08 -62.58
N GLU A 200 -40.79 8.11 -61.66
CA GLU A 200 -40.33 8.34 -60.28
C GLU A 200 -38.85 8.74 -60.25
N LEU A 201 -37.99 8.01 -60.98
CA LEU A 201 -36.56 8.32 -61.05
C LEU A 201 -36.29 9.71 -61.65
N LYS A 202 -37.11 10.15 -62.63
CA LYS A 202 -37.04 11.51 -63.19
C LYS A 202 -37.47 12.58 -62.19
N ALA A 203 -38.56 12.35 -61.47
CA ALA A 203 -39.06 13.29 -60.47
C ALA A 203 -38.04 13.53 -59.34
N GLN A 204 -37.28 12.49 -58.99
CA GLN A 204 -36.22 12.55 -57.98
C GLN A 204 -34.87 13.04 -58.53
N LYS A 205 -34.82 13.46 -59.81
CA LYS A 205 -33.62 13.91 -60.52
C LYS A 205 -32.50 12.86 -60.60
N ILE A 206 -32.84 11.58 -60.44
CA ILE A 206 -31.91 10.45 -60.53
C ILE A 206 -31.64 10.07 -61.99
N LEU A 207 -32.66 10.22 -62.85
CA LEU A 207 -32.58 10.00 -64.29
C LEU A 207 -32.98 11.27 -65.05
N GLN A 208 -32.09 11.82 -65.87
CA GLN A 208 -32.33 13.05 -66.64
C GLN A 208 -31.89 12.85 -68.09
N SER A 209 -32.84 12.91 -69.04
CA SER A 209 -32.53 12.81 -70.49
C SER A 209 -31.67 11.61 -70.91
N GLY A 210 -31.70 10.51 -70.14
CA GLY A 210 -30.90 9.30 -70.38
C GLY A 210 -29.65 9.18 -69.50
N ASP A 211 -29.26 10.27 -68.83
CA ASP A 211 -28.16 10.32 -67.89
C ASP A 211 -28.60 9.95 -66.46
N VAL A 212 -27.80 9.14 -65.79
CA VAL A 212 -28.07 8.60 -64.45
C VAL A 212 -27.06 9.20 -63.48
N LEU A 213 -27.54 9.78 -62.38
CA LEU A 213 -26.70 10.34 -61.30
C LEU A 213 -25.69 11.45 -61.73
N LYS A 214 -25.91 12.11 -62.87
CA LYS A 214 -25.02 13.21 -63.31
C LYS A 214 -25.28 14.54 -62.61
N SER A 215 -26.50 14.79 -62.14
CA SER A 215 -26.83 16.03 -61.42
C SER A 215 -26.22 16.00 -60.02
N ALA A 216 -25.48 17.03 -59.60
CA ALA A 216 -24.96 17.09 -58.23
C ALA A 216 -26.08 17.18 -57.16
N ASP A 217 -27.30 17.57 -57.58
CA ASP A 217 -28.49 17.77 -56.76
C ASP A 217 -29.55 16.66 -56.86
N PHE A 218 -29.18 15.44 -57.30
CA PHE A 218 -30.13 14.31 -57.25
C PHE A 218 -30.57 14.03 -55.80
N ASN A 219 -31.81 13.57 -55.61
CA ASN A 219 -32.33 13.31 -54.27
C ASN A 219 -31.66 12.07 -53.65
N LYS A 220 -30.64 12.30 -52.81
CA LYS A 220 -29.93 11.24 -52.08
C LYS A 220 -30.81 10.53 -51.06
N ASP A 221 -31.79 11.23 -50.48
CA ASP A 221 -32.69 10.66 -49.46
C ASP A 221 -33.66 9.63 -50.06
N TYR A 222 -33.79 9.61 -51.39
CA TYR A 222 -34.57 8.60 -52.10
C TYR A 222 -33.83 7.25 -52.23
N PHE A 223 -32.56 7.18 -51.84
CA PHE A 223 -31.80 5.94 -51.81
C PHE A 223 -31.90 5.24 -50.46
N THR A 224 -32.00 3.92 -50.50
CA THR A 224 -31.85 3.07 -49.31
C THR A 224 -30.38 2.76 -49.10
N GLN A 225 -29.83 3.18 -47.95
CA GLN A 225 -28.47 2.80 -47.54
C GLN A 225 -28.45 1.34 -47.07
N ILE A 226 -27.42 0.60 -47.46
CA ILE A 226 -27.19 -0.80 -47.09
C ILE A 226 -25.74 -1.06 -46.70
N ASP A 227 -25.51 -2.14 -45.95
CA ASP A 227 -24.17 -2.71 -45.78
C ASP A 227 -23.96 -3.81 -46.84
N ILE A 228 -22.92 -3.64 -47.66
CA ILE A 228 -22.64 -4.51 -48.80
C ILE A 228 -22.30 -5.95 -48.39
N ARG A 229 -21.92 -6.18 -47.13
CA ARG A 229 -21.52 -7.51 -46.63
C ARG A 229 -22.74 -8.37 -46.32
N THR A 230 -23.83 -7.74 -45.87
CA THR A 230 -25.03 -8.42 -45.37
C THR A 230 -26.18 -8.37 -46.37
N THR A 231 -26.37 -7.25 -47.08
CA THR A 231 -27.45 -7.13 -48.08
C THR A 231 -27.02 -7.74 -49.41
N LYS A 232 -27.43 -8.98 -49.66
CA LYS A 232 -27.14 -9.73 -50.89
C LYS A 232 -28.32 -9.86 -51.83
N GLU A 233 -29.53 -9.47 -51.40
CA GLU A 233 -30.74 -9.62 -52.20
C GLU A 233 -31.60 -8.35 -52.11
N ILE A 234 -32.11 -7.91 -53.26
CA ILE A 234 -33.00 -6.75 -53.39
C ILE A 234 -34.24 -7.18 -54.16
N LYS A 235 -35.37 -7.24 -53.48
CA LYS A 235 -36.67 -7.59 -54.08
C LYS A 235 -37.24 -6.38 -54.81
N LEU A 236 -37.48 -6.50 -56.11
CA LEU A 236 -37.89 -5.38 -56.98
C LEU A 236 -39.40 -5.29 -57.16
N TYR A 237 -40.14 -6.34 -56.78
CA TYR A 237 -41.61 -6.42 -56.87
C TYR A 237 -42.19 -6.14 -58.27
N SER A 238 -41.37 -6.28 -59.32
CA SER A 238 -41.76 -6.08 -60.72
C SER A 238 -41.32 -7.27 -61.57
N LYS A 239 -42.06 -7.55 -62.65
CA LYS A 239 -41.75 -8.62 -63.61
C LYS A 239 -40.63 -8.25 -64.59
N ARG A 240 -40.24 -6.96 -64.66
CA ARG A 240 -39.21 -6.44 -65.56
C ARG A 240 -38.38 -5.36 -64.87
N ALA A 241 -37.08 -5.53 -64.88
CA ALA A 241 -36.13 -4.60 -64.28
C ALA A 241 -34.90 -4.43 -65.18
N GLU A 242 -34.32 -3.24 -65.15
CA GLU A 242 -33.14 -2.85 -65.93
C GLU A 242 -32.20 -2.04 -65.02
N LEU A 243 -30.95 -2.49 -64.85
CA LEU A 243 -29.96 -1.74 -64.09
C LEU A 243 -29.49 -0.56 -64.94
N LEU A 244 -29.59 0.65 -64.39
CA LEU A 244 -29.18 1.89 -65.04
C LEU A 244 -27.75 2.31 -64.67
N THR A 245 -27.22 1.81 -63.55
CA THR A 245 -25.82 1.98 -63.14
C THR A 245 -24.97 0.79 -63.56
N THR A 246 -23.69 1.03 -63.83
CA THR A 246 -22.75 -0.01 -64.26
C THR A 246 -22.26 -0.83 -63.08
N HIS A 247 -22.49 -2.15 -63.13
CA HIS A 247 -21.95 -3.13 -62.20
C HIS A 247 -21.38 -4.32 -62.99
N PRO A 248 -20.23 -4.90 -62.59
CA PRO A 248 -19.59 -5.98 -63.34
C PRO A 248 -20.51 -7.16 -63.63
N THR A 249 -20.55 -7.60 -64.89
CA THR A 249 -21.33 -8.78 -65.29
C THR A 249 -20.78 -10.03 -64.58
N GLY A 250 -21.66 -10.88 -64.05
CA GLY A 250 -21.28 -12.07 -63.28
C GLY A 250 -21.22 -11.85 -61.76
N SER A 251 -21.21 -10.60 -61.29
CA SER A 251 -21.27 -10.26 -59.86
C SER A 251 -22.71 -10.23 -59.29
N TYR A 252 -23.73 -10.45 -60.14
CA TYR A 252 -25.13 -10.51 -59.78
C TYR A 252 -25.97 -11.35 -60.75
N GLU A 253 -27.17 -11.73 -60.32
CA GLU A 253 -28.20 -12.41 -61.12
C GLU A 253 -29.59 -11.83 -60.82
N LEU A 254 -30.49 -11.86 -61.82
CA LEU A 254 -31.90 -11.51 -61.65
C LEU A 254 -32.72 -12.79 -61.66
N VAL A 255 -33.25 -13.16 -60.49
CA VAL A 255 -34.06 -14.37 -60.30
C VAL A 255 -35.53 -14.01 -60.16
N LYS A 256 -36.42 -14.86 -60.70
CA LYS A 256 -37.87 -14.71 -60.53
C LYS A 256 -38.32 -15.50 -59.32
N ASP A 257 -39.20 -14.91 -58.52
CA ASP A 257 -39.91 -15.61 -57.46
C ASP A 257 -41.13 -16.39 -58.00
N ASP A 258 -41.85 -17.07 -57.10
CA ASP A 258 -43.05 -17.86 -57.42
C ASP A 258 -44.19 -17.02 -58.03
N LYS A 259 -44.16 -15.69 -57.85
CA LYS A 259 -45.13 -14.74 -58.42
C LYS A 259 -44.64 -14.12 -59.73
N GLY A 260 -43.47 -14.52 -60.20
CA GLY A 260 -42.80 -14.00 -61.40
C GLY A 260 -42.19 -12.61 -61.21
N GLN A 261 -42.05 -12.11 -59.99
CA GLN A 261 -41.39 -10.84 -59.67
C GLN A 261 -39.88 -11.05 -59.56
N LEU A 262 -39.11 -10.06 -59.97
CA LEU A 262 -37.65 -10.11 -59.99
C LEU A 262 -37.06 -9.75 -58.62
N THR A 263 -36.06 -10.53 -58.23
CA THR A 263 -35.13 -10.24 -57.15
C THR A 263 -33.73 -10.15 -57.74
N LEU A 264 -33.04 -9.05 -57.45
CA LEU A 264 -31.62 -8.93 -57.74
C LEU A 264 -30.85 -9.64 -56.64
N LYS A 265 -30.07 -10.65 -56.99
CA LYS A 265 -29.20 -11.38 -56.07
C LYS A 265 -27.74 -11.11 -56.42
N ILE A 266 -27.01 -10.58 -55.45
CA ILE A 266 -25.61 -10.19 -55.56
C ILE A 266 -24.76 -11.40 -55.17
N THR A 267 -24.05 -11.97 -56.14
CA THR A 267 -23.25 -13.20 -55.96
C THR A 267 -21.84 -12.87 -55.47
N ASN A 268 -21.29 -11.72 -55.87
CA ASN A 268 -20.00 -11.21 -55.39
C ASN A 268 -20.13 -9.72 -55.01
N PRO A 269 -20.42 -9.39 -53.73
CA PRO A 269 -20.63 -8.00 -53.32
C PRO A 269 -19.42 -7.09 -53.54
N ALA A 270 -18.20 -7.56 -53.27
CA ALA A 270 -17.00 -6.74 -53.43
C ALA A 270 -16.80 -6.31 -54.89
N GLU A 271 -17.02 -7.24 -55.82
CA GLU A 271 -16.93 -6.97 -57.27
C GLU A 271 -18.12 -6.14 -57.75
N PHE A 272 -19.34 -6.46 -57.32
CA PHE A 272 -20.55 -5.72 -57.68
C PHE A 272 -20.47 -4.23 -57.32
N TRP A 273 -19.96 -3.92 -56.12
CA TRP A 273 -19.84 -2.55 -55.61
C TRP A 273 -18.48 -1.89 -55.91
N SER A 274 -17.64 -2.52 -56.75
CA SER A 274 -16.29 -2.01 -57.07
C SER A 274 -16.31 -0.77 -57.98
N VAL A 275 -17.29 -0.67 -58.88
CA VAL A 275 -17.38 0.40 -59.89
C VAL A 275 -18.21 1.58 -59.37
N SER A 276 -19.31 1.29 -58.69
CA SER A 276 -20.21 2.30 -58.14
C SER A 276 -20.78 1.84 -56.81
N ARG A 277 -20.84 2.73 -55.81
CA ARG A 277 -21.58 2.53 -54.55
C ARG A 277 -23.05 2.93 -54.63
N TYR A 278 -23.50 3.41 -55.79
CA TYR A 278 -24.88 3.70 -56.07
C TYR A 278 -25.43 2.71 -57.10
N LEU A 279 -26.57 2.10 -56.78
CA LEU A 279 -27.31 1.19 -57.65
C LEU A 279 -28.66 1.81 -58.00
N VAL A 280 -28.92 2.00 -59.30
CA VAL A 280 -30.20 2.50 -59.80
C VAL A 280 -30.82 1.45 -60.69
N ILE A 281 -32.06 1.05 -60.39
CA ILE A 281 -32.80 0.05 -61.17
C ILE A 281 -34.11 0.65 -61.67
N GLN A 282 -34.35 0.58 -62.97
CA GLN A 282 -35.63 0.95 -63.54
C GLN A 282 -36.55 -0.27 -63.59
N VAL A 283 -37.71 -0.19 -62.95
CA VAL A 283 -38.75 -1.23 -63.01
C VAL A 283 -39.88 -0.83 -63.97
N LYS A 284 -40.54 -1.83 -64.56
CA LYS A 284 -41.65 -1.67 -65.51
C LYS A 284 -42.84 -2.57 -65.18
#